data_AF-A0A645AIJ4-F1
#
_entry.id   AF-A0A645AIJ4-F1
#
_cell.length_a   1.000
_cell.length_b   1.000
_cell.length_c   1.000
_cell.angle_alpha   90.00
_cell.angle_beta   90.00
_cell.angle_gamma   90.00
#
_symmetry.space_group_name_H-M   'P 1'
#
loop_
_entity.id
_entity.type
_entity.pdbx_description
1 polymer ?
#
loop_
_entity_poly.entity_id
_entity_poly.type
_entity_poly.pdbx_seq_one_letter_code
_entity_poly.pdbx_strand_id
1 'polypeptide(L)'
;MAELKIRDGDYVSDGVGGAVRVKGRDALVQRVLFKLTARRSGFLFLENLGSTLYALGGAAASQRQGAAEAAVVQALADEEDLQVEQVELSGDQLTVQLNYGGEELNLQLTVQ
;
A
#
# COMPACT_ATOMS: atom_id res chain seq x y z
N MET A 1 -6.78 -4.26 -15.43
CA MET A 1 -5.79 -5.35 -15.28
C MET A 1 -6.24 -6.35 -14.23
N ALA A 2 -5.61 -7.52 -14.13
CA ALA A 2 -5.89 -8.52 -13.11
C ALA A 2 -4.66 -8.72 -12.22
N GLU A 3 -4.85 -8.76 -10.91
CA GLU A 3 -3.77 -8.95 -9.93
C GLU A 3 -3.88 -10.31 -9.25
N LEU A 4 -2.78 -10.81 -8.72
CA LEU A 4 -2.79 -11.98 -7.86
C LEU A 4 -3.25 -11.58 -6.46
N LYS A 5 -4.15 -12.38 -5.89
CA LYS A 5 -4.62 -12.17 -4.53
C LYS A 5 -3.54 -12.60 -3.55
N ILE A 6 -3.11 -11.67 -2.71
CA ILE A 6 -2.18 -11.90 -1.61
C ILE A 6 -2.96 -11.80 -0.29
N ARG A 7 -2.62 -12.65 0.66
CA ARG A 7 -3.09 -12.59 2.04
C ARG A 7 -1.91 -12.92 2.95
N ASP A 8 -1.62 -12.02 3.87
CA ASP A 8 -0.54 -12.19 4.85
C ASP A 8 0.83 -12.47 4.21
N GLY A 9 1.07 -11.93 3.01
CA GLY A 9 2.30 -12.13 2.23
C GLY A 9 2.29 -13.35 1.30
N ASP A 10 1.28 -14.21 1.40
CA ASP A 10 1.17 -15.43 0.59
C ASP A 10 0.15 -15.31 -0.54
N TYR A 11 0.45 -15.92 -1.69
CA TYR A 11 -0.52 -16.05 -2.76
C TYR A 11 -1.64 -17.01 -2.38
N VAL A 12 -2.88 -16.58 -2.61
CA VAL A 12 -4.05 -17.42 -2.38
C VAL A 12 -4.18 -18.43 -3.53
N SER A 13 -4.07 -19.72 -3.24
CA SER A 13 -4.23 -20.80 -4.23
C SER A 13 -5.65 -20.84 -4.82
N ASP A 14 -5.75 -21.14 -6.11
CA ASP A 14 -7.02 -21.39 -6.81
C ASP A 14 -7.52 -22.84 -6.72
N GLY A 15 -6.75 -23.72 -6.07
CA GLY A 15 -7.07 -25.14 -5.90
C GLY A 15 -6.77 -26.03 -7.11
N VAL A 16 -6.27 -25.48 -8.22
CA VAL A 16 -5.92 -26.22 -9.46
C VAL A 16 -4.46 -26.03 -9.87
N GLY A 17 -3.61 -25.56 -8.95
CA GLY A 17 -2.18 -25.36 -9.16
C GLY A 17 -1.80 -23.93 -9.58
N GLY A 18 -2.75 -22.99 -9.55
CA GLY A 18 -2.51 -21.57 -9.76
C GLY A 18 -2.84 -20.72 -8.54
N ALA A 19 -2.94 -19.41 -8.75
CA ALA A 19 -3.29 -18.43 -7.74
C ALA A 19 -4.53 -17.63 -8.16
N VAL A 20 -5.36 -17.28 -7.19
CA VAL A 20 -6.57 -16.50 -7.38
C VAL A 20 -6.21 -15.16 -8.00
N ARG A 21 -6.91 -14.83 -9.10
CA ARG A 21 -6.82 -13.53 -9.75
C ARG A 21 -8.01 -12.67 -9.39
N VAL A 22 -7.75 -11.43 -9.02
CA VAL A 22 -8.77 -10.38 -8.80
C VAL A 22 -8.72 -9.36 -9.93
N LYS A 23 -9.82 -8.64 -10.16
CA LYS A 23 -9.96 -7.65 -11.25
C LYS A 23 -10.63 -6.38 -10.73
N GLY A 24 -10.55 -5.32 -11.53
CA GLY A 24 -11.22 -4.05 -11.23
C GLY A 24 -10.76 -3.47 -9.90
N ARG A 25 -11.71 -3.11 -9.02
CA ARG A 25 -11.43 -2.50 -7.72
C ARG A 25 -10.56 -3.39 -6.82
N ASP A 26 -10.86 -4.69 -6.74
CA ASP A 26 -10.09 -5.60 -5.89
C ASP A 26 -8.64 -5.71 -6.34
N ALA A 27 -8.38 -5.62 -7.65
CA ALA A 27 -7.03 -5.54 -8.19
C ALA A 27 -6.30 -4.27 -7.74
N LEU A 28 -6.95 -3.10 -7.81
CA LEU A 28 -6.38 -1.86 -7.28
C LEU A 28 -6.02 -2.01 -5.79
N VAL A 29 -6.94 -2.53 -4.97
CA VAL A 29 -6.70 -2.75 -3.54
C VAL A 29 -5.48 -3.64 -3.30
N GLN A 30 -5.37 -4.76 -4.03
CA GLN A 30 -4.20 -5.65 -3.91
C GLN A 30 -2.89 -4.93 -4.23
N ARG A 31 -2.86 -4.13 -5.30
CA ARG A 31 -1.66 -3.42 -5.72
C ARG A 31 -1.27 -2.31 -4.74
N VAL A 32 -2.24 -1.54 -4.24
CA VAL A 32 -2.00 -0.50 -3.23
C VAL A 32 -1.46 -1.12 -1.95
N LEU A 33 -2.09 -2.19 -1.44
CA LEU A 33 -1.62 -2.90 -0.24
C LEU A 33 -0.22 -3.48 -0.44
N PHE A 34 0.08 -4.01 -1.62
CA PHE A 34 1.41 -4.49 -1.97
C PHE A 34 2.45 -3.37 -1.94
N LYS A 35 2.18 -2.23 -2.59
CA LYS A 35 3.08 -1.07 -2.59
C LYS A 35 3.27 -0.46 -1.19
N LEU A 36 2.24 -0.42 -0.36
CA LEU A 36 2.37 0.11 1.01
C LEU A 36 3.15 -0.84 1.94
N THR A 37 3.01 -2.16 1.75
CA THR A 37 3.67 -3.16 2.62
C THR A 37 5.10 -3.49 2.18
N ALA A 38 5.38 -3.46 0.87
CA ALA A 38 6.72 -3.76 0.35
C ALA A 38 7.73 -2.68 0.78
N ARG A 39 8.92 -3.09 1.20
CA ARG A 39 10.00 -2.16 1.55
C ARG A 39 10.69 -1.64 0.29
N ARG A 40 10.83 -0.32 0.17
CA ARG A 40 11.46 0.32 -0.99
C ARG A 40 12.96 0.01 -1.17
N SER A 41 13.67 -0.46 -0.14
CA SER A 41 15.12 -0.67 -0.17
C SER A 41 15.60 -2.02 -0.75
N GLY A 42 14.80 -2.69 -1.59
CA GLY A 42 15.07 -4.09 -1.99
C GLY A 42 15.19 -4.37 -3.49
N PHE A 43 14.87 -3.40 -4.36
CA PHE A 43 14.67 -3.67 -5.78
C PHE A 43 15.69 -2.97 -6.67
N LEU A 44 16.63 -3.74 -7.24
CA LEU A 44 17.71 -3.26 -8.11
C LEU A 44 17.24 -2.52 -9.39
N PHE A 45 15.98 -2.67 -9.78
CA PHE A 45 15.41 -2.06 -11.00
C PHE A 45 14.05 -1.39 -10.78
N LEU A 46 13.52 -1.41 -9.56
CA LEU A 46 12.20 -0.86 -9.22
C LEU A 46 12.32 0.07 -8.02
N GLU A 47 13.10 1.13 -8.17
CA GLU A 47 13.46 2.06 -7.08
C GLU A 47 12.24 2.79 -6.49
N ASN A 48 11.16 2.92 -7.26
CA ASN A 48 9.89 3.50 -6.82
C ASN A 48 8.94 2.48 -6.19
N LEU A 49 9.23 1.18 -6.30
CA LEU A 49 8.35 0.15 -5.76
C LEU A 49 8.47 0.07 -4.24
N GLY A 50 7.32 0.03 -3.58
CA GLY A 50 7.26 -0.10 -2.13
C GLY A 50 7.22 1.24 -1.41
N SER A 51 7.09 1.17 -0.09
CA SER A 51 7.01 2.30 0.81
C SER A 51 8.24 2.40 1.72
N THR A 52 8.37 3.58 2.34
CA THR A 52 9.32 3.88 3.40
C THR A 52 8.67 3.84 4.78
N LEU A 53 7.48 3.24 4.91
CA LEU A 53 6.74 3.17 6.19
C LEU A 53 7.52 2.43 7.29
N TYR A 54 8.40 1.49 6.92
CA TYR A 54 9.29 0.81 7.86
C TYR A 54 10.27 1.75 8.59
N ALA A 55 10.51 2.95 8.06
CA ALA A 55 11.41 3.94 8.66
C ALA A 55 10.73 4.78 9.77
N LEU A 56 9.40 4.66 9.93
CA LEU A 56 8.64 5.46 10.91
C LEU A 56 9.06 5.19 12.36
N GLY A 57 9.53 3.97 12.67
CA GLY A 57 10.05 3.63 14.00
C GLY A 57 11.26 4.47 14.41
N GLY A 58 12.02 5.00 13.45
CA GLY A 58 13.16 5.89 13.70
C GLY A 58 12.81 7.38 13.76
N ALA A 59 11.59 7.77 13.38
CA ALA A 59 11.17 9.17 13.35
C ALA A 59 10.72 9.68 14.74
N ALA A 60 11.00 10.96 15.01
CA ALA A 60 10.50 11.63 16.21
C ALA A 60 8.97 11.60 16.25
N ALA A 61 8.38 11.42 17.44
CA ALA A 61 6.93 11.26 17.58
C ALA A 61 6.12 12.41 16.93
N SER A 62 6.60 13.64 17.04
CA SER A 62 5.98 14.83 16.42
C SER A 62 6.04 14.85 14.89
N GLN A 63 6.93 14.07 14.27
CA GLN A 63 7.16 14.02 12.83
C GLN A 63 6.57 12.78 12.17
N ARG A 64 6.19 11.75 12.95
CA ARG A 64 5.73 10.46 12.41
C ARG A 64 4.52 10.58 11.49
N GLN A 65 3.53 11.42 11.85
CA GLN A 65 2.35 11.64 11.03
C GLN A 65 2.72 12.17 9.63
N GLY A 66 3.49 13.26 9.56
CA GLY A 66 3.94 13.81 8.28
C GLY A 66 4.87 12.87 7.50
N ALA A 67 5.69 12.09 8.20
CA ALA A 67 6.51 11.05 7.56
C ALA A 67 5.65 9.91 6.96
N ALA A 68 4.55 9.54 7.62
CA ALA A 68 3.62 8.54 7.11
C ALA A 68 2.89 9.04 5.86
N GLU A 69 2.38 10.28 5.89
CA GLU A 69 1.80 10.95 4.72
C GLU A 69 2.76 10.95 3.54
N ALA A 70 3.99 11.42 3.75
CA ALA A 70 5.01 11.46 2.70
C ALA A 70 5.32 10.06 2.15
N ALA A 71 5.42 9.04 3.01
CA ALA A 71 5.67 7.66 2.61
C ALA A 71 4.53 7.07 1.76
N VAL A 72 3.27 7.34 2.13
CA VAL A 72 2.08 6.89 1.38
C VAL A 72 2.01 7.56 0.02
N VAL A 73 2.11 8.90 -0.03
CA VAL A 73 2.08 9.65 -1.30
C VAL A 73 3.20 9.19 -2.23
N GLN A 74 4.41 9.02 -1.68
CA GLN A 74 5.57 8.56 -2.45
C GLN A 74 5.38 7.13 -2.99
N ALA A 75 4.80 6.22 -2.21
CA ALA A 75 4.56 4.84 -2.62
C ALA A 75 3.49 4.73 -3.71
N LEU A 76 2.51 5.62 -3.71
CA LEU A 76 1.36 5.60 -4.62
C LEU A 76 1.48 6.58 -5.80
N ALA A 77 2.60 7.30 -5.92
CA ALA A 77 2.81 8.30 -6.96
C ALA A 77 2.69 7.76 -8.40
N ASP A 78 3.01 6.48 -8.62
CA ASP A 78 2.93 5.84 -9.94
C ASP A 78 1.54 5.21 -10.23
N GLU A 79 0.56 5.38 -9.34
CA GLU A 79 -0.82 4.90 -9.56
C GLU A 79 -1.63 5.96 -10.31
N GLU A 80 -2.03 5.65 -11.54
CA GLU A 80 -2.91 6.51 -12.34
C GLU A 80 -4.33 6.55 -11.74
N ASP A 81 -5.00 7.70 -11.87
CA ASP A 81 -6.35 7.97 -11.36
C ASP A 81 -6.56 7.75 -9.86
N LEU A 82 -5.47 7.59 -9.08
CA LEU A 82 -5.51 7.41 -7.63
C LEU A 82 -5.01 8.68 -6.91
N GLN A 83 -5.82 9.21 -6.01
CA GLN A 83 -5.48 10.36 -5.17
C GLN A 83 -5.48 9.96 -3.71
N VAL A 84 -4.50 10.47 -2.95
CA VAL A 84 -4.44 10.30 -1.50
C VAL A 84 -5.14 11.50 -0.86
N GLU A 85 -6.30 11.25 -0.26
CA GLU A 85 -7.13 12.30 0.36
C GLU A 85 -6.71 12.55 1.80
N GLN A 86 -6.49 11.46 2.56
CA GLN A 86 -6.16 11.55 3.96
C GLN A 86 -5.30 10.36 4.39
N VAL A 87 -4.36 10.62 5.28
CA VAL A 87 -3.57 9.58 5.96
C VAL A 87 -3.62 9.88 7.45
N GLU A 88 -3.88 8.87 8.26
CA GLU A 88 -3.88 8.98 9.72
C GLU A 88 -3.04 7.85 10.32
N LEU A 89 -2.11 8.21 11.20
CA LEU A 89 -1.30 7.26 11.95
C LEU A 89 -1.69 7.32 13.43
N SER A 90 -2.22 6.23 13.95
CA SER A 90 -2.56 6.05 15.36
C SER A 90 -1.77 4.88 15.94
N GLY A 91 -0.67 5.18 16.63
CA GLY A 91 0.25 4.14 17.11
C GLY A 91 0.97 3.45 15.95
N ASP A 92 0.70 2.16 15.76
CA ASP A 92 1.15 1.34 14.63
C ASP A 92 0.07 1.14 13.57
N GLN A 93 -1.12 1.71 13.75
CA GLN A 93 -2.23 1.57 12.80
C GLN A 93 -2.25 2.76 11.85
N LEU A 94 -2.15 2.47 10.55
CA LEU A 94 -2.23 3.43 9.47
C LEU A 94 -3.58 3.29 8.75
N THR A 95 -4.32 4.39 8.67
CA THR A 95 -5.54 4.51 7.88
C THR A 95 -5.26 5.43 6.69
N VAL A 96 -5.62 4.98 5.48
CA VAL A 96 -5.42 5.74 4.24
C VAL A 96 -6.75 5.84 3.51
N GLN A 97 -7.19 7.06 3.26
CA GLN A 97 -8.35 7.37 2.45
C GLN A 97 -7.87 7.78 1.05
N LEU A 98 -8.44 7.13 0.04
CA LEU A 98 -8.05 7.28 -1.35
C LEU A 98 -9.28 7.59 -2.20
N ASN A 99 -9.08 8.35 -3.27
CA ASN A 99 -10.07 8.50 -4.34
C ASN A 99 -9.52 7.84 -5.61
N TYR A 100 -10.26 6.91 -6.19
CA TYR A 100 -9.92 6.28 -7.45
C TYR A 100 -10.99 6.57 -8.51
N GLY A 101 -10.69 7.44 -9.47
CA GLY A 101 -11.64 7.80 -10.53
C GLY A 101 -13.02 8.26 -10.02
N GLY A 102 -13.07 8.89 -8.83
CA GLY A 102 -14.30 9.34 -8.17
C GLY A 102 -14.89 8.35 -7.15
N GLU A 103 -14.33 7.15 -7.01
CA GLU A 103 -14.75 6.17 -6.00
C GLU A 103 -13.88 6.26 -4.74
N GLU A 104 -14.50 6.31 -3.57
CA GLU A 104 -13.81 6.32 -2.28
C GLU A 104 -13.31 4.93 -1.90
N LEU A 105 -12.05 4.85 -1.47
CA LEU A 105 -11.41 3.63 -0.98
C LEU A 105 -10.72 3.90 0.36
N ASN A 106 -11.13 3.16 1.38
CA ASN A 106 -10.56 3.23 2.72
C ASN A 106 -9.74 1.97 3.01
N LEU A 107 -8.48 2.16 3.38
CA LEU A 107 -7.55 1.09 3.70
C LEU A 107 -7.03 1.26 5.12
N GLN A 108 -6.82 0.13 5.79
CA GLN A 108 -6.22 0.08 7.11
C GLN A 108 -5.17 -1.02 7.14
N LEU A 109 -3.99 -0.69 7.65
CA LEU A 109 -2.88 -1.63 7.81
C LEU A 109 -2.04 -1.29 9.04
N THR A 110 -1.33 -2.29 9.53
CA THR A 110 -0.37 -2.11 10.62
C THR A 110 1.02 -1.87 10.06
N VAL A 111 1.69 -0.82 10.53
CA VAL A 111 3.09 -0.49 10.20
C VAL A 111 4.01 -1.02 11.30
N GLN A 112 5.08 -1.73 10.90
CA GLN A 112 6.07 -2.34 11.80
C GLN A 112 7.42 -1.62 11.75
#